data_AF-A0A081XZV1-F1
#
_entry.id   AF-A0A081XZV1-F1
#
_cell.length_a   1.000
_cell.length_b   1.000
_cell.length_c   1.000
_cell.angle_alpha   90.00
_cell.angle_beta   90.00
_cell.angle_gamma   90.00
#
_symmetry.space_group_name_H-M   'P 1'
#
loop_
_entity.id
_entity.type
_entity.pdbx_description
1 polymer ?
#
loop_
_entity_poly.entity_id
_entity_poly.type
_entity_poly.pdbx_seq_one_letter_code
_entity_poly.pdbx_strand_id
1 'polypeptide(L)' 'MSIDQHIEQPGDLVWFKSSHSGTNGGDCVEVAVAACAGAVYVRDSKAVGSGLVLRVGRDEWAAFVTHAAR' A
#
# COMPACT_ATOMS: atom_id res chain seq x y z
N MET A 1 -23.90 -3.23 18.80
CA MET A 1 -22.76 -4.17 18.60
C MET A 1 -22.32 -4.06 17.14
N SER A 2 -21.03 -4.24 16.86
CA SER A 2 -20.34 -3.99 15.58
C SER A 2 -19.75 -2.59 15.42
N ILE A 3 -18.69 -2.30 16.17
CA ILE A 3 -17.73 -1.21 15.90
C ILE A 3 -16.43 -1.77 15.25
N ASP A 4 -16.38 -3.08 15.00
CA ASP A 4 -15.16 -3.77 14.60
C ASP A 4 -14.83 -3.71 13.10
N GLN A 5 -15.60 -2.97 12.28
CA GLN A 5 -15.34 -2.88 10.83
C GLN A 5 -14.73 -1.54 10.38
N HIS A 6 -14.58 -0.56 11.27
CA HIS A 6 -14.12 0.78 10.89
C HIS A 6 -12.60 1.01 11.00
N ILE A 7 -11.83 0.01 11.47
CA ILE A 7 -10.36 0.07 11.48
C ILE A 7 -9.77 -0.36 10.12
N GLU A 8 -10.57 -1.01 9.26
CA GLU A 8 -10.11 -1.55 7.96
C GLU A 8 -10.47 -0.69 6.74
N GLN A 9 -11.20 0.41 6.91
CA GLN A 9 -11.37 1.40 5.85
C GLN A 9 -10.51 2.63 6.16
N PRO A 10 -9.35 2.77 5.49
CA PRO A 10 -8.55 3.97 5.63
C PRO A 10 -9.29 5.11 4.93
N GLY A 11 -10.00 5.91 5.72
CA GLY A 11 -10.69 7.10 5.24
C GLY A 11 -9.77 8.10 4.54
N ASP A 12 -8.47 8.10 4.86
CA ASP A 12 -7.50 9.06 4.30
C ASP A 12 -6.10 8.45 4.07
N LEU A 13 -5.98 7.31 3.40
CA LEU A 13 -4.67 6.91 2.86
C LEU A 13 -4.34 7.77 1.65
N VAL A 14 -3.25 8.53 1.73
CA VAL A 14 -2.69 9.25 0.59
C VAL A 14 -1.83 8.28 -0.22
N TRP A 15 -2.32 7.93 -1.41
CA TRP A 15 -1.67 6.98 -2.32
C TRP A 15 -0.66 7.67 -3.23
N PHE A 16 0.51 7.06 -3.34
CA PHE A 16 1.59 7.45 -4.25
C PHE A 16 1.74 6.37 -5.31
N LYS A 17 1.57 6.76 -6.58
CA LYS A 17 1.75 5.89 -7.73
C LYS A 17 3.23 5.84 -8.13
N SER A 18 3.75 4.64 -8.40
CA SER A 18 5.09 4.48 -8.95
C SER A 18 5.21 5.18 -10.32
N SER A 19 6.36 5.82 -10.60
CA SER A 19 6.67 6.37 -11.91
C SER A 19 6.84 5.29 -12.99
N HIS A 20 7.02 4.03 -12.58
CA HIS A 20 7.11 2.88 -13.49
C HIS A 20 5.72 2.33 -13.85
N SER A 21 4.66 2.80 -13.19
CA SER A 21 3.27 2.47 -13.50
C SER A 21 2.84 3.22 -14.78
N GLY A 22 2.93 2.56 -15.92
CA GLY A 22 2.55 3.09 -17.24
C GLY A 22 1.41 2.32 -17.91
N THR A 23 0.79 2.94 -18.92
CA THR A 23 -0.31 2.33 -19.72
C THR A 23 0.15 1.18 -20.62
N ASN A 24 1.46 1.05 -20.88
CA ASN A 24 2.03 0.05 -21.79
C ASN A 24 2.57 -1.19 -21.08
N GLY A 25 1.97 -1.59 -19.95
CA GLY A 25 2.33 -2.84 -19.27
C GLY A 25 3.44 -2.73 -18.22
N GLY A 26 3.68 -1.53 -17.67
CA GLY A 26 4.53 -1.39 -16.48
C GLY A 26 3.89 -1.97 -15.22
N ASP A 27 4.71 -2.31 -14.22
CA ASP A 27 4.26 -2.84 -12.93
C ASP A 27 3.45 -1.79 -12.18
N CYS A 28 2.14 -2.02 -12.09
CA CYS A 28 1.17 -1.02 -11.63
C CYS A 28 1.06 -1.03 -10.12
N VAL A 29 1.98 -0.36 -9.42
CA VAL A 29 2.00 -0.33 -7.95
C VAL A 29 1.69 1.07 -7.41
N GLU A 30 0.88 1.10 -6.35
CA GLU A 30 0.61 2.26 -5.51
C GLU A 30 0.93 1.93 -4.05
N VAL A 31 1.52 2.89 -3.33
CA VAL A 31 1.85 2.76 -1.90
C VAL A 31 1.25 3.91 -1.10
N ALA A 32 0.87 3.66 0.15
CA ALA A 32 0.45 4.71 1.08
C ALA A 32 1.10 4.49 2.45
N VAL A 33 1.64 5.57 3.02
CA VAL A 33 2.31 5.52 4.32
C VAL A 33 1.37 6.06 5.39
N ALA A 34 0.98 5.20 6.33
CA ALA A 34 0.19 5.60 7.49
C ALA A 34 1.09 5.70 8.71
N ALA A 35 1.62 6.89 8.98
CA ALA A 35 2.51 7.12 10.12
C ALA A 35 1.85 6.73 11.46
N CYS A 36 0.58 7.08 11.66
CA CYS A 36 -0.18 6.75 12.87
C CYS A 36 -0.39 5.24 13.07
N ALA A 37 -0.48 4.47 11.99
CA ALA A 37 -0.67 3.02 12.03
C ALA A 37 0.65 2.23 11.99
N GLY A 38 1.80 2.93 11.87
CA GLY A 38 3.12 2.31 11.77
C GLY A 38 3.26 1.38 10.57
N ALA A 39 2.55 1.63 9.47
CA ALA A 39 2.43 0.69 8.36
C ALA A 39 2.51 1.37 6.98
N VAL A 40 2.97 0.57 6.02
CA VAL A 40 2.94 0.87 4.58
C VAL A 40 1.91 -0.04 3.93
N TYR A 41 0.97 0.57 3.21
CA TYR A 41 -0.03 -0.13 2.42
C TYR A 41 0.44 -0.18 0.97
N VAL A 42 0.30 -1.33 0.33
CA VAL A 42 0.70 -1.56 -1.06
C VAL A 42 -0.47 -2.19 -1.79
N ARG A 43 -0.79 -1.66 -2.98
CA ARG A 43 -1.84 -2.22 -3.84
C ARG A 43 -1.45 -2.17 -5.30
N ASP A 44 -2.13 -3.00 -6.07
CA ASP A 44 -2.11 -2.90 -7.53
C ASP A 44 -3.00 -1.73 -8.00
N SER A 45 -2.45 -0.85 -8.84
CA SER A 45 -3.16 0.34 -9.33
C SER A 45 -4.26 0.03 -10.34
N LYS A 46 -4.31 -1.18 -10.91
CA LYS A 46 -5.35 -1.64 -11.83
C LYS A 46 -6.50 -2.34 -11.10
N ALA A 47 -6.25 -2.88 -9.92
CA ALA A 47 -7.25 -3.55 -9.08
C ALA A 47 -7.86 -2.63 -8.01
N VAL A 48 -7.99 -1.33 -8.27
CA VAL A 48 -8.58 -0.39 -7.30
C VAL A 48 -10.04 -0.76 -7.05
N GLY A 49 -10.37 -1.05 -5.78
CA GLY A 49 -11.74 -1.37 -5.32
C GLY A 49 -12.08 -2.85 -5.28
N SER A 50 -11.32 -3.72 -5.95
CA SER A 50 -11.51 -5.17 -5.96
C SER A 50 -10.27 -5.99 -5.58
N GLY A 51 -9.10 -5.34 -5.56
CA GLY A 51 -7.82 -5.94 -5.24
C GLY A 51 -7.47 -5.91 -3.76
N LEU A 52 -6.64 -6.87 -3.35
CA LEU A 52 -6.08 -6.93 -2.01
C LEU A 52 -5.13 -5.74 -1.78
N VAL A 53 -5.24 -5.13 -0.61
CA VAL A 53 -4.24 -4.19 -0.10
C VAL A 53 -3.35 -4.92 0.89
N LEU A 54 -2.06 -5.01 0.56
CA LEU A 54 -1.07 -5.55 1.48
C LEU A 54 -0.73 -4.49 2.53
N ARG A 55 -0.78 -4.86 3.80
CA ARG A 55 -0.31 -4.02 4.91
C ARG A 55 1.00 -4.59 5.42
N VAL A 56 2.06 -3.80 5.34
CA VAL A 56 3.41 -4.14 5.79
C VAL A 56 3.75 -3.24 6.96
N GLY A 57 4.28 -3.80 8.05
CA GLY A 57 4.77 -2.99 9.17
C GLY A 57 6.00 -2.17 8.77
N ARG A 58 6.29 -1.11 9.53
CA ARG A 58 7.38 -0.18 9.22
C ARG A 58 8.74 -0.88 9.12
N ASP A 59 9.04 -1.75 10.08
CA ASP A 59 10.37 -2.38 10.18
C ASP A 59 10.54 -3.46 9.10
N GLU A 60 9.47 -4.20 8.80
CA GLU A 60 9.44 -5.16 7.70
C GLU A 60 9.57 -4.46 6.35
N TRP A 61 8.92 -3.30 6.17
CA TRP A 61 9.06 -2.50 4.96
C TRP A 61 10.50 -2.00 4.78
N ALA A 62 11.13 -1.52 5.86
CA ALA A 62 12.53 -1.08 5.82
C ALA A 62 13.48 -2.24 5.46
N ALA A 63 13.27 -3.42 6.05
CA ALA A 63 14.02 -4.63 5.71
C ALA A 63 13.81 -5.04 4.24
N PHE A 64 12.56 -5.02 3.78
CA PHE A 64 12.20 -5.34 2.40
C PHE A 64 12.90 -4.40 1.39
N VAL A 65 12.81 -3.08 1.58
CA VAL A 65 13.43 -2.11 0.66
C VAL A 65 14.96 -2.23 0.68
N THR A 66 15.56 -2.47 1.84
CA THR A 66 17.01 -2.70 1.95
C THR A 66 17.46 -3.93 1.16
N HIS A 67 16.62 -4.96 1.10
CA HIS A 67 16.87 -6.14 0.28
C HIS A 67 16.64 -5.88 -1.21
N ALA A 68 15.53 -5.22 -1.56
CA ALA A 68 15.13 -4.96 -2.94
C ALA A 68 16.02 -3.93 -3.68
N ALA A 69 16.73 -3.07 -2.94
CA ALA A 69 17.63 -2.06 -3.49
C ALA A 69 19.04 -2.59 -3.83
N ARG A 70 19.30 -3.89 -3.60
CA ARG A 70 20.57 -4.55 -3.94
C ARG A 70 20.50 -5.16 -5.34
#